data_AF-A0A935Z7U8-F1
#
_entry.id   AF-A0A935Z7U8-F1
#
_cell.length_a   1.000
_cell.length_b   1.000
_cell.length_c   1.000
_cell.angle_alpha   90.00
_cell.angle_beta   90.00
_cell.angle_gamma   90.00
#
_symmetry.space_group_name_H-M   'P 1'
#
loop_
_entity.id
_entity.type
_entity.pdbx_description
1 polymer ?
#
loop_
_entity_poly.entity_id
_entity_poly.type
_entity_poly.pdbx_seq_one_letter_code
_entity_poly.pdbx_strand_id
1 'polypeptide(L)'
;MAKDKAVSPELLTAKLPRNFSLGTAESIRALTIGVPSYAARKRRIEDLLEDLTEHLREALSKLGPASLASPASRHDAALALAATLDLSKVNALVEAHNRYYPIEANLPVDPRTGAYLVKRGTPFEPEPAVTPARLVALLDGEPDE
;
A
#
# COMPACT_ATOMS: atom_id res chain seq x y z
N MET A 1 13.89 -2.16 60.13
CA MET A 1 14.76 -2.01 58.94
C MET A 1 14.11 -2.78 57.81
N ALA A 2 13.49 -2.06 56.88
CA ALA A 2 12.77 -2.63 55.74
C ALA A 2 13.77 -3.28 54.78
N LYS A 3 13.55 -4.56 54.44
CA LYS A 3 14.33 -5.27 53.44
C LYS A 3 13.93 -4.76 52.06
N ASP A 4 14.92 -4.26 51.31
CA ASP A 4 14.83 -3.99 49.88
C ASP A 4 14.28 -5.21 49.15
N LYS A 5 13.12 -5.04 48.52
CA LYS A 5 12.53 -6.04 47.63
C LYS A 5 13.26 -5.92 46.30
N ALA A 6 14.32 -6.71 46.14
CA ALA A 6 14.96 -6.89 44.84
C ALA A 6 13.90 -7.34 43.83
N VAL A 7 13.60 -6.47 42.86
CA VAL A 7 12.75 -6.82 41.73
C VAL A 7 13.58 -7.74 40.84
N SER A 8 13.26 -9.03 40.86
CA SER A 8 13.90 -10.01 39.99
C SER A 8 13.78 -9.60 38.52
N PRO A 9 14.85 -9.70 37.72
CA PRO A 9 14.85 -9.29 36.30
C PRO A 9 13.99 -10.20 35.40
N GLU A 10 13.40 -11.26 35.96
CA GLU A 10 12.60 -12.24 35.22
C GLU A 10 11.26 -11.70 34.71
N LEU A 11 10.78 -10.56 35.24
CA LEU A 11 9.48 -9.97 34.86
C LEU A 11 9.46 -9.32 33.47
N LEU A 12 10.59 -9.20 32.78
CA LEU A 12 10.64 -8.79 31.36
C LEU A 12 10.53 -9.96 30.37
N THR A 13 10.36 -11.19 30.87
CA THR A 13 10.39 -12.43 30.07
C THR A 13 9.03 -13.09 29.91
N ALA A 14 7.93 -12.35 30.08
CA ALA A 14 6.62 -12.82 29.66
C ALA A 14 6.56 -12.80 28.12
N LYS A 15 7.25 -13.77 27.49
CA LYS A 15 7.01 -14.15 26.11
C LYS A 15 5.59 -14.69 26.04
N LEU A 16 4.64 -13.79 25.77
CA LEU A 16 3.31 -14.16 25.28
C LEU A 16 3.49 -15.27 24.25
N PRO A 17 2.71 -16.36 24.29
CA PRO A 17 2.76 -17.39 23.26
C PRO A 17 2.47 -16.72 21.93
N ARG A 18 3.52 -16.48 21.14
CA ARG A 18 3.40 -15.94 19.79
C ARG A 18 3.13 -17.14 18.90
N ASN A 19 1.97 -17.18 18.28
CA ASN A 19 1.62 -18.18 17.25
C ASN A 19 2.58 -18.14 16.04
N PHE A 20 3.47 -17.14 15.97
CA PHE A 20 4.53 -17.00 14.98
C PHE A 20 5.83 -16.55 15.67
N SER A 21 6.89 -17.35 15.59
CA SER A 21 8.24 -16.91 15.96
C SER A 21 8.97 -16.39 14.73
N LEU A 22 9.33 -15.11 14.73
CA LEU A 22 10.28 -14.56 13.75
C LEU A 22 11.62 -15.26 13.95
N GLY A 23 12.26 -15.67 12.86
CA GLY A 23 13.62 -16.19 12.93
C GLY A 23 14.59 -15.12 13.46
N THR A 24 15.71 -15.53 14.08
CA THR A 24 16.70 -14.58 14.63
C THR A 24 17.15 -13.54 13.58
N ALA A 25 17.34 -13.97 12.33
CA ALA A 25 17.69 -13.09 11.23
C ALA A 25 16.58 -12.08 10.88
N GLU A 26 15.31 -12.49 10.90
CA GLU A 26 14.17 -11.57 10.69
C GLU A 26 14.01 -10.60 11.85
N SER A 27 14.20 -11.08 13.08
CA SER A 27 14.17 -10.24 14.27
C SER A 27 15.27 -9.17 14.22
N ILE A 28 16.49 -9.54 13.81
CA ILE A 28 17.59 -8.58 13.64
C ILE A 28 17.28 -7.60 12.50
N ARG A 29 16.79 -8.07 11.34
CA ARG A 29 16.39 -7.16 10.25
C ARG A 29 15.33 -6.16 10.67
N ALA A 30 14.29 -6.61 11.38
CA ALA A 30 13.23 -5.75 11.89
C ALA A 30 13.78 -4.68 12.86
N LEU A 31 14.73 -5.05 13.72
CA LEU A 31 15.37 -4.14 14.67
C LEU A 31 16.35 -3.16 14.02
N THR A 32 17.02 -3.55 12.93
CA THR A 32 18.14 -2.79 12.35
C THR A 32 17.73 -1.96 11.13
N ILE A 33 16.82 -2.48 10.31
CA ILE A 33 16.41 -1.87 9.02
C ILE A 33 15.04 -1.18 9.15
N GLY A 34 14.18 -1.67 10.05
CA GLY A 34 12.80 -1.23 10.15
C GLY A 34 11.90 -1.86 9.08
N VAL A 35 10.93 -1.11 8.58
CA VAL A 35 9.97 -1.60 7.56
C VAL A 35 10.69 -1.83 6.23
N PRO A 36 10.49 -2.97 5.53
CA PRO A 36 11.06 -3.18 4.20
C PRO A 36 10.71 -2.05 3.23
N SER A 37 11.68 -1.63 2.40
CA SER A 37 11.52 -0.48 1.51
C SER A 37 10.35 -0.62 0.52
N TYR A 38 10.09 -1.83 0.01
CA TYR A 38 8.93 -2.09 -0.84
C TYR A 38 7.60 -1.90 -0.09
N ALA A 39 7.54 -2.29 1.19
CA ALA A 39 6.34 -2.17 2.01
C ALA A 39 6.07 -0.70 2.37
N ALA A 40 7.13 0.04 2.72
CA ALA A 40 7.05 1.49 2.93
C ALA A 40 6.58 2.23 1.65
N ARG A 41 7.10 1.85 0.47
CA ARG A 41 6.64 2.42 -0.80
C ARG A 41 5.21 2.07 -1.14
N LYS A 42 4.78 0.82 -0.94
CA LYS A 42 3.39 0.41 -1.16
C LYS A 42 2.45 1.22 -0.27
N ARG A 43 2.80 1.38 1.01
CA ARG A 43 2.03 2.25 1.92
C ARG A 43 1.97 3.69 1.42
N ARG A 44 3.08 4.23 0.92
CA ARG A 44 3.11 5.60 0.39
C ARG A 44 2.24 5.78 -0.87
N ILE A 45 2.14 4.75 -1.71
CA ILE A 45 1.21 4.73 -2.86
C ILE A 45 -0.22 4.79 -2.35
N GLU A 46 -0.58 3.93 -1.39
CA GLU A 46 -1.91 3.91 -0.77
C GLU A 46 -2.28 5.27 -0.15
N ASP A 47 -1.39 5.87 0.64
CA ASP A 47 -1.62 7.17 1.26
C ASP A 47 -1.88 8.27 0.20
N LEU A 48 -1.11 8.28 -0.91
CA LEU A 48 -1.32 9.26 -1.98
C LEU A 48 -2.63 9.01 -2.75
N LEU A 49 -3.04 7.76 -2.92
CA LEU A 49 -4.33 7.44 -3.53
C LEU A 49 -5.48 7.88 -2.63
N GLU A 50 -5.38 7.68 -1.31
CA GLU A 50 -6.34 8.17 -0.33
C GLU A 50 -6.43 9.70 -0.36
N ASP A 51 -5.28 10.39 -0.36
CA ASP A 51 -5.24 11.85 -0.49
C ASP A 51 -5.90 12.34 -1.79
N LEU A 52 -5.60 11.72 -2.94
CA LEU A 52 -6.16 12.11 -4.24
C LEU A 52 -7.66 11.85 -4.34
N THR A 53 -8.13 10.72 -3.81
CA THR A 53 -9.56 10.38 -3.80
C THR A 53 -10.35 11.33 -2.89
N GLU A 54 -9.78 11.73 -1.75
CA GLU A 54 -10.41 12.73 -0.87
C GLU A 54 -10.46 14.12 -1.53
N HIS A 55 -9.37 14.57 -2.17
CA HIS A 55 -9.39 15.83 -2.94
C HIS A 55 -10.45 15.80 -4.06
N LEU A 56 -10.57 14.67 -4.77
CA LEU A 56 -11.58 14.50 -5.81
C LEU A 56 -13.00 14.55 -5.24
N ARG A 57 -13.23 13.90 -4.09
CA ARG A 57 -14.50 13.92 -3.36
C ARG A 57 -14.87 15.34 -2.93
N GLU A 58 -13.93 16.08 -2.38
CA GLU A 58 -14.14 17.47 -1.99
C GLU A 58 -14.45 18.35 -3.21
N ALA A 59 -13.73 18.19 -4.33
CA ALA A 59 -13.98 18.93 -5.56
C ALA A 59 -15.38 18.63 -6.14
N LEU A 60 -15.80 17.36 -6.14
CA LEU A 60 -17.14 16.94 -6.56
C LEU A 60 -18.24 17.54 -5.67
N SER A 61 -18.02 17.65 -4.36
CA SER A 61 -18.99 18.24 -3.43
C SER A 61 -19.28 19.72 -3.70
N LYS A 62 -18.33 20.42 -4.33
CA LYS A 62 -18.43 21.85 -4.68
C LYS A 62 -19.17 22.09 -6.01
N LEU A 63 -19.45 21.05 -6.78
CA LEU A 63 -20.20 21.17 -8.02
C LEU A 63 -21.69 21.39 -7.77
N GLY A 64 -22.34 22.09 -8.70
CA GLY A 64 -23.78 22.34 -8.63
C GLY A 64 -24.63 21.07 -8.86
N PRO A 65 -25.92 21.10 -8.48
CA PRO A 65 -26.82 19.96 -8.57
C PRO A 65 -27.01 19.43 -9.99
N ALA A 66 -26.81 20.27 -11.02
CA ALA A 66 -26.89 19.85 -12.42
C ALA A 66 -25.81 18.82 -12.79
N SER A 67 -24.59 18.97 -12.28
CA SER A 67 -23.48 18.03 -12.51
C SER A 67 -23.64 16.71 -11.75
N LEU A 68 -24.51 16.69 -10.74
CA LEU A 68 -24.78 15.53 -9.88
C LEU A 68 -26.19 14.95 -10.10
N ALA A 69 -26.89 15.38 -11.15
CA ALA A 69 -28.29 15.04 -11.37
C ALA A 69 -28.53 13.55 -11.72
N SER A 70 -27.51 12.88 -12.28
CA SER A 70 -27.57 11.45 -12.60
C SER A 70 -26.24 10.76 -12.26
N PRO A 71 -26.23 9.43 -12.03
CA PRO A 71 -25.00 8.67 -11.83
C PRO A 71 -24.00 8.83 -12.99
N ALA A 72 -24.50 8.84 -14.24
CA ALA A 72 -23.66 9.05 -15.42
C ALA A 72 -23.05 10.46 -15.45
N SER A 73 -23.86 11.50 -15.19
CA SER A 73 -23.39 12.88 -15.14
C SER A 73 -22.37 13.11 -14.02
N ARG A 74 -22.57 12.45 -12.87
CA ARG A 74 -21.62 12.47 -11.75
C ARG A 74 -20.31 11.79 -12.15
N HIS A 75 -20.37 10.63 -12.79
CA HIS A 75 -19.19 9.90 -13.25
C HIS A 75 -18.40 10.72 -14.28
N ASP A 76 -19.08 11.33 -15.26
CA ASP A 76 -18.44 12.21 -16.25
C ASP A 76 -17.80 13.44 -15.60
N ALA A 77 -18.47 14.05 -14.62
CA ALA A 77 -17.90 15.14 -13.84
C ALA A 77 -16.68 14.71 -13.01
N ALA A 78 -16.72 13.51 -12.42
CA ALA A 78 -15.61 12.93 -11.67
C ALA A 78 -14.40 12.65 -12.57
N LEU A 79 -14.62 12.08 -13.76
CA LEU A 79 -13.57 11.88 -14.76
C LEU A 79 -12.95 13.20 -15.22
N ALA A 80 -13.78 14.21 -15.48
CA ALA A 80 -13.31 15.53 -15.90
C ALA A 80 -12.42 16.18 -14.82
N LEU A 81 -12.82 16.08 -13.54
CA LEU A 81 -12.02 16.58 -12.42
C LEU A 81 -10.74 15.75 -12.23
N ALA A 82 -10.83 14.43 -12.26
CA ALA A 82 -9.68 13.53 -12.10
C ALA A 82 -8.63 13.75 -13.20
N ALA A 83 -9.04 14.09 -14.42
CA ALA A 83 -8.13 14.42 -15.52
C ALA A 83 -7.31 15.70 -15.29
N THR A 84 -7.72 16.56 -14.35
CA THR A 84 -6.96 17.77 -13.98
C THR A 84 -5.92 17.53 -12.88
N LEU A 85 -5.99 16.38 -12.19
CA LEU A 85 -5.08 16.05 -11.10
C LEU A 85 -3.73 15.60 -11.64
N ASP A 86 -2.65 16.00 -10.96
CA ASP A 86 -1.31 15.52 -11.26
C ASP A 86 -1.08 14.13 -10.66
N LEU A 87 -1.10 13.11 -11.52
CA LEU A 87 -0.84 11.72 -11.15
C LEU A 87 0.64 11.32 -11.31
N SER A 88 1.53 12.24 -11.72
CA SER A 88 2.94 11.92 -12.01
C SER A 88 3.66 11.35 -10.78
N LYS A 89 3.41 11.93 -9.61
CA LYS A 89 4.05 11.52 -8.35
C LYS A 89 3.69 10.10 -7.93
N VAL A 90 2.40 9.74 -7.99
CA VAL A 90 1.96 8.38 -7.64
C VAL A 90 2.45 7.37 -8.68
N ASN A 91 2.41 7.73 -9.97
CA ASN A 91 2.87 6.86 -11.05
C ASN A 91 4.38 6.61 -10.99
N ALA A 92 5.19 7.60 -10.61
CA ALA A 92 6.62 7.40 -10.37
C ALA A 92 6.89 6.41 -9.21
N LEU A 93 6.07 6.45 -8.17
CA LEU A 93 6.18 5.49 -7.05
C LEU A 93 5.74 4.09 -7.47
N VAL A 94 4.66 3.95 -8.23
CA VAL A 94 4.21 2.67 -8.79
C VAL A 94 5.29 2.07 -9.69
N GLU A 95 5.88 2.87 -10.58
CA GLU A 95 6.97 2.40 -11.44
C GLU A 95 8.18 1.93 -10.62
N ALA A 96 8.59 2.72 -9.63
CA ALA A 96 9.68 2.34 -8.75
C ALA A 96 9.34 1.06 -7.98
N HIS A 97 8.12 0.93 -7.46
CA HIS A 97 7.67 -0.26 -6.75
C HIS A 97 7.77 -1.49 -7.66
N ASN A 98 7.18 -1.44 -8.85
CA ASN A 98 7.20 -2.52 -9.83
C ASN A 98 8.63 -2.95 -10.21
N ARG A 99 9.53 -1.98 -10.38
CA ARG A 99 10.93 -2.24 -10.76
C ARG A 99 11.72 -2.96 -9.67
N TYR A 100 11.54 -2.55 -8.41
CA TYR A 100 12.41 -2.99 -7.32
C TYR A 100 11.78 -4.07 -6.43
N TYR A 101 10.45 -4.17 -6.37
CA TYR A 101 9.74 -5.11 -5.49
C TYR A 101 10.19 -6.56 -5.66
N PRO A 102 10.30 -7.12 -6.88
CA PRO A 102 10.69 -8.52 -7.03
C PRO A 102 12.08 -8.83 -6.46
N ILE A 103 12.99 -7.87 -6.57
CA ILE A 103 14.36 -7.96 -6.08
C ILE A 103 14.40 -7.80 -4.56
N GLU A 104 13.74 -6.76 -4.04
CA GLU A 104 13.71 -6.46 -2.59
C GLU A 104 12.96 -7.52 -1.78
N ALA A 105 11.90 -8.09 -2.34
CA ALA A 105 11.15 -9.19 -1.73
C ALA A 105 11.80 -10.56 -1.97
N ASN A 106 12.92 -10.62 -2.73
CA ASN A 106 13.62 -11.83 -3.09
C ASN A 106 12.68 -12.91 -3.65
N LEU A 107 11.85 -12.52 -4.63
CA LEU A 107 10.87 -13.41 -5.22
C LEU A 107 11.55 -14.58 -5.95
N PRO A 108 11.03 -15.82 -5.82
CA PRO A 108 11.49 -16.93 -6.63
C PRO A 108 11.33 -16.62 -8.12
N VAL A 109 12.18 -17.21 -8.95
CA VAL A 109 12.10 -17.12 -10.41
C VAL A 109 11.71 -18.49 -10.96
N ASP A 110 10.73 -18.55 -11.85
CA ASP A 110 10.44 -19.76 -12.61
C ASP A 110 11.59 -20.03 -13.59
N PRO A 111 12.30 -21.17 -13.47
CA PRO A 111 13.45 -21.47 -14.34
C PRO A 111 13.07 -21.66 -15.81
N ARG A 112 11.79 -21.90 -16.14
CA ARG A 112 11.34 -22.08 -17.53
C ARG A 112 11.04 -20.76 -18.22
N THR A 113 10.41 -19.83 -17.51
CA THR A 113 9.92 -18.56 -18.09
C THR A 113 10.78 -17.36 -17.72
N GLY A 114 11.59 -17.46 -16.66
CA GLY A 114 12.31 -16.33 -16.08
C GLY A 114 11.41 -15.35 -15.34
N ALA A 115 10.11 -15.64 -15.19
CA ALA A 115 9.18 -14.78 -14.48
C ALA A 115 9.42 -14.86 -12.96
N TYR A 116 9.32 -13.71 -12.30
CA TYR A 116 9.22 -13.68 -10.84
C TYR A 116 7.91 -14.29 -10.39
N LEU A 117 7.91 -14.98 -9.26
CA LEU A 117 6.76 -15.66 -8.69
C LEU A 117 6.39 -15.02 -7.36
N VAL A 118 5.10 -14.74 -7.17
CA VAL A 118 4.55 -14.30 -5.89
C VAL A 118 4.11 -15.52 -5.05
N LYS A 119 3.44 -15.25 -3.92
CA LYS A 119 2.92 -16.31 -3.03
C LYS A 119 2.07 -17.30 -3.84
N ARG A 120 2.27 -18.60 -3.58
CA ARG A 120 1.62 -19.72 -4.28
C ARG A 120 2.08 -19.95 -5.73
N GLY A 121 3.19 -19.35 -6.16
CA GLY A 121 3.84 -19.68 -7.42
C GLY A 121 3.16 -19.09 -8.66
N THR A 122 2.26 -18.11 -8.48
CA THR A 122 1.71 -17.36 -9.61
C THR A 122 2.74 -16.34 -10.12
N PRO A 123 2.76 -16.03 -11.42
CA PRO A 123 3.61 -14.98 -11.95
C PRO A 123 3.36 -13.64 -11.25
N PHE A 124 4.41 -12.87 -11.02
CA PHE A 124 4.33 -11.48 -10.61
C PHE A 124 3.86 -10.63 -11.79
N GLU A 125 2.75 -9.92 -11.59
CA GLU A 125 2.25 -8.93 -12.54
C GLU A 125 2.51 -7.53 -11.96
N PRO A 126 3.22 -6.66 -12.69
CA PRO A 126 3.41 -5.28 -12.29
C PRO A 126 2.07 -4.55 -12.12
N GLU A 127 1.96 -3.73 -11.09
CA GLU A 127 0.76 -2.94 -10.86
C GLU A 127 0.57 -1.92 -12.00
N PRO A 128 -0.66 -1.75 -12.54
CA PRO A 128 -0.91 -0.78 -13.59
C PRO A 128 -0.71 0.66 -13.10
N ALA A 129 -0.42 1.57 -14.02
CA ALA A 129 -0.37 3.00 -13.71
C ALA A 129 -1.74 3.50 -13.22
N VAL A 130 -1.71 4.48 -12.33
CA VAL A 130 -2.90 5.18 -11.85
C VAL A 130 -3.36 6.12 -12.96
N THR A 131 -4.56 5.86 -13.47
CA THR A 131 -5.25 6.69 -14.46
C THR A 131 -6.42 7.45 -13.81
N PRO A 132 -6.93 8.51 -14.44
CA PRO A 132 -8.14 9.19 -13.95
C PRO A 132 -9.33 8.23 -13.80
N ALA A 133 -9.48 7.28 -14.72
CA ALA A 133 -10.54 6.27 -14.66
C ALA A 133 -10.38 5.34 -13.45
N ARG A 134 -9.15 4.89 -13.16
CA ARG A 134 -8.87 4.08 -11.97
C ARG A 134 -9.16 4.86 -10.68
N LEU A 135 -8.82 6.16 -10.64
CA LEU A 135 -9.10 7.00 -9.47
C LEU A 135 -10.61 7.17 -9.22
N VAL A 136 -11.42 7.29 -10.28
CA VAL A 136 -12.87 7.35 -10.17
C VAL A 136 -13.45 6.00 -9.71
N ALA A 137 -12.94 4.87 -10.22
CA ALA A 137 -13.33 3.56 -9.74
C ALA A 137 -13.06 3.39 -8.23
N LEU A 138 -11.88 3.83 -7.76
CA LEU A 138 -11.54 3.84 -6.34
C LEU A 138 -12.46 4.73 -5.50
N LEU A 139 -12.89 5.88 -6.04
CA LEU A 139 -13.85 6.77 -5.39
C LEU A 139 -15.21 6.09 -5.18
N ASP A 140 -15.65 5.32 -6.16
CA ASP A 140 -16.92 4.58 -6.14
C ASP A 140 -16.84 3.30 -5.28
N GLY A 141 -15.64 2.95 -4.81
CA GLY A 141 -15.39 1.79 -3.94
C GLY A 141 -15.23 0.48 -4.70
N GLU A 142 -15.04 0.55 -6.02
CA GLU A 142 -14.74 -0.63 -6.83
C GLU A 142 -13.31 -1.08 -6.53
N PRO A 143 -13.10 -2.37 -6.18
CA PRO A 143 -11.76 -2.89 -5.94
C PRO A 143 -10.94 -2.87 -7.24
N ASP A 144 -9.62 -2.69 -7.10
CA ASP A 144 -8.69 -2.99 -8.20
C ASP A 144 -8.84 -4.48 -8.56
N GLU A 145 -9.38 -4.79 -9.75
CA GLU A 145 -9.43 -6.15 -10.32
C GLU A 145 -8.04 -6.72 -10.61
#